data_AF-A0A7Y2H091-F1
#
_entry.id   AF-A0A7Y2H091-F1
#
_cell.length_a   1.000
_cell.length_b   1.000
_cell.length_c   1.000
_cell.angle_alpha   90.00
_cell.angle_beta   90.00
_cell.angle_gamma   90.00
#
_symmetry.space_group_name_H-M   'P 1'
#
loop_
_entity.id
_entity.type
_entity.pdbx_description
1 polymer ?
#
loop_
_entity_poly.entity_id
_entity_poly.type
_entity_poly.pdbx_seq_one_letter_code
_entity_poly.pdbx_strand_id
1 'polypeptide(L)'
;MDEGWRRLIWILDGGSRFFEAMTQTASWTVLVFALAIVCAGCSGGSGIDPKPVENEEPGWHEGELAHDGLGRVFRYYVPDGVAGARPVVLLLHGGTRDMDVLFGSRGGGTQEWLEIADEAGAFLLVPNGTNAETGSPTGSDQGWNDCRPTGSGSGLTNADDVGFISSLLDWMEDHFDGQ
;
A
#
# COMPACT_ATOMS: atom_id res chain seq x y z
N MET A 1 -5.18 15.18 -29.73
CA MET A 1 -5.72 16.22 -28.81
C MET A 1 -5.36 15.66 -27.47
N ASP A 2 -4.24 16.12 -26.95
CA ASP A 2 -3.49 15.41 -25.94
C ASP A 2 -3.81 16.10 -24.62
N GLU A 3 -4.87 15.63 -23.96
CA GLU A 3 -5.24 16.10 -22.63
C GLU A 3 -4.47 15.28 -21.60
N GLY A 4 -3.25 15.76 -21.31
CA GLY A 4 -2.41 15.21 -20.25
C GLY A 4 -3.08 15.31 -18.88
N TRP A 5 -3.06 14.19 -18.18
CA TRP A 5 -3.60 13.94 -16.84
C TRP A 5 -3.36 15.04 -15.81
N ARG A 6 -4.38 15.36 -15.02
CA ARG A 6 -4.26 16.12 -13.78
C ARG A 6 -4.24 15.14 -12.59
N ARG A 7 -3.06 14.90 -12.03
CA ARG A 7 -2.90 14.16 -10.78
C ARG A 7 -3.38 15.03 -9.61
N LEU A 8 -4.35 14.54 -8.83
CA LEU A 8 -4.88 15.23 -7.65
C LEU A 8 -4.66 14.31 -6.43
N ILE A 9 -3.81 14.74 -5.49
CA ILE A 9 -3.47 13.97 -4.28
C ILE A 9 -4.15 14.67 -3.08
N TRP A 10 -4.91 13.93 -2.28
CA TRP A 10 -5.53 14.41 -1.04
C TRP A 10 -5.01 13.63 0.17
N ILE A 11 -4.67 14.32 1.26
CA ILE A 11 -4.18 13.74 2.53
C ILE A 11 -5.08 14.24 3.68
N LEU A 12 -5.62 13.34 4.50
CA LEU A 12 -6.40 13.68 5.71
C LEU A 12 -5.73 13.06 6.95
N ASP A 13 -5.37 13.87 7.95
CA ASP A 13 -4.82 13.40 9.25
C ASP A 13 -5.82 13.66 10.40
N GLY A 14 -5.98 12.66 11.26
CA GLY A 14 -6.93 12.64 12.38
C GLY A 14 -6.29 11.95 13.59
N GLY A 15 -5.50 12.69 14.35
CA GLY A 15 -4.74 12.17 15.49
C GLY A 15 -5.44 12.26 16.86
N SER A 16 -5.13 11.30 17.75
CA SER A 16 -5.07 11.50 19.21
C SER A 16 -4.26 10.38 19.89
N ARG A 17 -3.37 10.77 20.80
CA ARG A 17 -2.29 10.01 21.48
C ARG A 17 -2.77 9.25 22.73
N PHE A 18 -2.10 8.15 23.13
CA PHE A 18 -1.81 7.77 24.53
C PHE A 18 -0.58 6.85 24.60
N PHE A 19 0.18 6.95 25.70
CA PHE A 19 1.56 6.46 25.94
C PHE A 19 1.52 5.31 26.96
N GLU A 20 2.33 4.25 26.79
CA GLU A 20 3.00 3.54 27.90
C GLU A 20 4.17 2.69 27.38
N ALA A 21 5.30 2.76 28.09
CA ALA A 21 6.59 2.17 27.72
C ALA A 21 6.85 0.89 28.53
N MET A 22 7.51 -0.11 27.94
CA MET A 22 8.22 -1.14 28.72
C MET A 22 9.53 -1.56 28.05
N THR A 23 10.60 -1.38 28.82
CA THR A 23 11.97 -1.86 28.60
C THR A 23 12.12 -3.33 29.02
N GLN A 24 12.82 -4.17 28.25
CA GLN A 24 13.74 -5.14 28.84
C GLN A 24 14.74 -5.74 27.84
N THR A 25 16.01 -5.70 28.24
CA THR A 25 17.18 -6.27 27.57
C THR A 25 17.39 -7.73 27.97
N ALA A 26 17.83 -8.59 27.05
CA ALA A 26 18.77 -9.68 27.37
C ALA A 26 19.42 -10.23 26.09
N SER A 27 20.70 -10.52 26.19
CA SER A 27 21.62 -10.86 25.10
C SER A 27 22.35 -12.17 25.39
N TRP A 28 22.94 -12.74 24.33
CA TRP A 28 23.96 -13.81 24.26
C TRP A 28 23.48 -15.26 24.34
N THR A 29 23.65 -16.03 23.24
CA THR A 29 24.78 -16.96 23.07
C THR A 29 24.86 -17.44 21.61
N VAL A 30 26.07 -17.37 21.05
CA VAL A 30 26.47 -17.87 19.72
C VAL A 30 26.76 -19.37 19.78
N LEU A 31 26.34 -20.13 18.78
CA LEU A 31 27.04 -21.37 18.40
C LEU A 31 26.94 -21.62 16.90
N VAL A 32 28.12 -21.58 16.27
CA VAL A 32 28.45 -21.81 14.87
C VAL A 32 28.59 -23.31 14.63
N PHE A 33 28.01 -23.86 13.55
CA PHE A 33 28.58 -25.04 12.86
C PHE A 33 28.29 -25.06 11.35
N ALA A 34 29.36 -24.79 10.61
CA ALA A 34 29.80 -25.31 9.30
C ALA A 34 28.79 -25.80 8.24
N LEU A 35 28.66 -24.98 7.19
CA LEU A 35 29.05 -25.24 5.79
C LEU A 35 28.80 -26.63 5.17
N ALA A 36 27.83 -26.69 4.25
CA ALA A 36 27.89 -27.55 3.07
C ALA A 36 27.54 -26.72 1.83
N ILE A 37 28.58 -26.33 1.08
CA ILE A 37 28.46 -25.73 -0.26
C ILE A 37 28.15 -26.86 -1.24
N VAL A 38 26.98 -26.79 -1.89
CA VAL A 38 26.74 -27.43 -3.18
C VAL A 38 26.25 -26.35 -4.14
N CYS A 39 27.15 -25.87 -4.99
CA CYS A 39 26.82 -25.06 -6.14
C CYS A 39 26.41 -25.99 -7.30
N ALA A 40 25.14 -25.97 -7.70
CA ALA A 40 24.71 -26.21 -9.08
C ALA A 40 23.19 -25.98 -9.17
N GLY A 41 22.80 -24.81 -9.68
CA GLY A 41 21.40 -24.53 -9.98
C GLY A 41 21.09 -23.05 -10.09
N CYS A 42 21.70 -22.35 -11.05
CA CYS A 42 21.05 -21.16 -11.62
C CYS A 42 19.84 -21.63 -12.42
N SER A 43 18.78 -22.04 -11.72
CA SER A 43 17.46 -22.13 -12.31
C SER A 43 16.91 -20.72 -12.25
N GLY A 44 17.02 -20.01 -13.38
CA GLY A 44 16.18 -18.87 -13.66
C GLY A 44 14.73 -19.34 -13.60
N GLY A 45 14.15 -19.31 -12.41
CA GLY A 45 12.73 -19.24 -12.24
C GLY A 45 12.37 -17.82 -12.62
N SER A 46 11.94 -17.64 -13.87
CA SER A 46 10.98 -16.60 -14.20
C SER A 46 9.85 -16.75 -13.20
N GLY A 47 9.93 -15.97 -12.12
CA GLY A 47 8.86 -15.84 -11.16
C GLY A 47 7.65 -15.46 -11.98
N ILE A 48 6.69 -16.37 -12.05
CA ILE A 48 5.33 -15.96 -12.32
C ILE A 48 5.02 -15.08 -11.12
N ASP A 49 5.18 -13.78 -11.33
CA ASP A 49 4.59 -12.77 -10.50
C ASP A 49 3.10 -13.13 -10.46
N PRO A 50 2.51 -13.46 -9.30
CA PRO A 50 1.08 -13.64 -9.22
C PRO A 50 0.51 -12.26 -9.52
N LYS A 51 0.25 -12.00 -10.81
CA LYS A 51 -0.49 -10.82 -11.22
C LYS A 51 -1.76 -10.81 -10.36
N PRO A 52 -2.06 -9.69 -9.67
CA PRO A 52 -3.33 -9.53 -8.99
C PRO A 52 -4.45 -9.97 -9.92
N VAL A 53 -5.46 -10.63 -9.37
CA VAL A 53 -6.62 -11.08 -10.15
C VAL A 53 -7.17 -9.86 -10.90
N GLU A 54 -6.98 -9.86 -12.21
CA GLU A 54 -7.48 -8.83 -13.13
C GLU A 54 -9.00 -8.84 -13.00
N ASN A 55 -9.58 -7.83 -12.35
CA ASN A 55 -11.02 -7.73 -12.15
C ASN A 55 -11.49 -6.30 -12.37
N GLU A 56 -12.13 -6.09 -13.51
CA GLU A 56 -12.72 -4.81 -13.92
C GLU A 56 -14.19 -4.68 -13.49
N GLU A 57 -14.74 -5.68 -12.80
CA GLU A 57 -16.11 -5.60 -12.29
C GLU A 57 -16.24 -4.44 -11.29
N PRO A 58 -17.34 -3.67 -11.30
CA PRO A 58 -17.55 -2.63 -10.31
C PRO A 58 -17.44 -3.17 -8.87
N GLY A 59 -16.82 -2.38 -7.99
CA GLY A 59 -16.65 -2.71 -6.58
C GLY A 59 -15.22 -2.75 -6.09
N TRP A 60 -15.06 -3.32 -4.90
CA TRP A 60 -13.77 -3.43 -4.21
C TRP A 60 -12.99 -4.65 -4.67
N HIS A 61 -11.69 -4.43 -4.89
CA HIS A 61 -10.71 -5.45 -5.18
C HIS A 61 -9.45 -5.26 -4.35
N GLU A 62 -8.65 -6.31 -4.26
CA GLU A 62 -7.37 -6.32 -3.56
C GLU A 62 -6.26 -6.70 -4.54
N GLY A 63 -5.07 -6.20 -4.30
CA GLY A 63 -3.90 -6.50 -5.09
C GLY A 63 -2.63 -6.53 -4.28
N GLU A 64 -1.61 -7.15 -4.87
CA GLU A 64 -0.24 -7.16 -4.37
C GLU A 64 0.70 -6.77 -5.50
N LEU A 65 1.73 -5.97 -5.21
CA LEU A 65 2.73 -5.54 -6.16
C LEU A 65 4.12 -5.70 -5.53
N ALA A 66 5.02 -6.39 -6.22
CA ALA A 66 6.41 -6.44 -5.80
C ALA A 66 7.09 -5.07 -6.01
N HIS A 67 7.60 -4.45 -4.95
CA HIS A 67 8.37 -3.21 -5.00
C HIS A 67 9.51 -3.22 -3.99
N ASP A 68 10.72 -2.87 -4.41
CA ASP A 68 11.92 -2.81 -3.55
C ASP A 68 12.16 -4.08 -2.71
N GLY A 69 11.91 -5.25 -3.31
CA GLY A 69 12.08 -6.55 -2.65
C GLY A 69 10.98 -6.92 -1.63
N LEU A 70 9.89 -6.13 -1.56
CA LEU A 70 8.73 -6.39 -0.71
C LEU A 70 7.47 -6.65 -1.56
N GLY A 71 6.64 -7.62 -1.15
CA GLY A 71 5.28 -7.80 -1.69
C GLY A 71 4.33 -6.80 -1.04
N ARG A 72 4.01 -5.70 -1.71
CA ARG A 72 3.24 -4.59 -1.16
C ARG A 72 1.75 -4.75 -1.48
N VAL A 73 0.89 -4.62 -0.48
CA VAL A 73 -0.56 -4.80 -0.65
C VAL A 73 -1.28 -3.47 -0.83
N PHE A 74 -2.37 -3.51 -1.58
CA PHE A 74 -3.24 -2.37 -1.82
C PHE A 74 -4.66 -2.84 -2.09
N ARG A 75 -5.61 -1.90 -2.02
CA ARG A 75 -6.98 -2.09 -2.47
C ARG A 75 -7.30 -1.06 -3.54
N TYR A 76 -8.21 -1.41 -4.43
CA TYR A 76 -8.73 -0.46 -5.41
C TYR A 76 -10.23 -0.64 -5.56
N TYR A 77 -10.91 0.46 -5.86
CA TYR A 77 -12.33 0.49 -6.14
C TYR A 77 -12.54 0.85 -7.60
N VAL A 78 -13.28 -0.01 -8.31
CA VAL A 78 -13.73 0.23 -9.67
C VAL A 78 -15.15 0.81 -9.61
N PRO A 79 -15.39 2.04 -10.09
CA PRO A 79 -16.71 2.64 -10.03
C PRO A 79 -17.70 2.00 -11.00
N ASP A 80 -19.00 2.10 -10.70
CA ASP A 80 -20.04 1.61 -11.60
C ASP A 80 -20.12 2.50 -12.87
N GLY A 81 -20.15 1.89 -14.05
CA GLY A 81 -20.37 2.60 -15.31
C GLY A 81 -19.19 3.44 -15.84
N VAL A 82 -17.97 2.90 -15.85
CA VAL A 82 -16.79 3.63 -16.37
C VAL A 82 -16.86 3.81 -17.89
N ALA A 83 -16.89 5.07 -18.36
CA ALA A 83 -16.71 5.41 -19.77
C ALA A 83 -15.86 6.68 -19.93
N GLY A 84 -14.80 6.61 -20.73
CA GLY A 84 -13.89 7.74 -21.00
C GLY A 84 -12.70 7.80 -20.05
N ALA A 85 -12.20 9.01 -19.77
CA ALA A 85 -11.02 9.22 -18.93
C ALA A 85 -11.26 8.73 -17.50
N ARG A 86 -10.28 8.04 -16.93
CA ARG A 86 -10.37 7.27 -15.69
C ARG A 86 -9.51 7.90 -14.59
N PRO A 87 -9.94 9.00 -13.94
CA PRO A 87 -9.14 9.61 -12.89
C PRO A 87 -8.94 8.65 -11.73
N VAL A 88 -7.76 8.73 -11.09
CA VAL A 88 -7.43 7.94 -9.90
C VAL A 88 -7.32 8.87 -8.70
N VAL A 89 -8.02 8.54 -7.62
CA VAL A 89 -7.91 9.18 -6.31
C VAL A 89 -7.10 8.25 -5.40
N LEU A 90 -5.93 8.72 -4.98
CA LEU A 90 -5.09 8.02 -4.01
C LEU A 90 -5.52 8.38 -2.59
N LEU A 91 -5.87 7.38 -1.78
CA LEU A 91 -6.27 7.53 -0.39
C LEU A 91 -5.26 6.84 0.53
N LEU A 92 -4.59 7.63 1.38
CA LEU A 92 -3.58 7.14 2.31
C LEU A 92 -4.13 7.15 3.73
N HIS A 93 -3.99 6.02 4.43
CA HIS A 93 -4.35 5.94 5.84
C HIS A 93 -3.34 6.70 6.71
N GLY A 94 -3.81 7.20 7.87
CA GLY A 94 -2.94 7.77 8.89
C GLY A 94 -2.08 6.72 9.60
N GLY A 95 -1.15 7.16 10.43
CA GLY A 95 -0.25 6.24 11.13
C GLY A 95 -0.95 5.27 12.10
N THR A 96 -0.31 4.13 12.37
CA THR A 96 -0.80 3.02 13.22
C THR A 96 -2.13 2.41 12.78
N ARG A 97 -2.45 2.51 11.49
CA ARG A 97 -3.65 1.95 10.88
C ARG A 97 -3.25 1.08 9.71
N ASP A 98 -4.23 0.42 9.12
CA ASP A 98 -4.14 -0.25 7.84
C ASP A 98 -5.14 0.38 6.87
N MET A 99 -5.03 0.02 5.59
CA MET A 99 -5.91 0.50 4.52
C MET A 99 -7.41 0.25 4.76
N ASP A 100 -7.79 -0.82 5.47
CA ASP A 100 -9.20 -1.19 5.66
C ASP A 100 -9.94 -0.22 6.59
N VAL A 101 -9.19 0.43 7.49
CA VAL A 101 -9.76 1.39 8.44
C VAL A 101 -10.44 2.58 7.75
N LEU A 102 -9.98 2.97 6.56
CA LEU A 102 -10.54 4.09 5.80
C LEU A 102 -12.02 3.89 5.44
N PHE A 103 -12.45 2.64 5.22
CA PHE A 103 -13.82 2.30 4.84
C PHE A 103 -14.54 1.45 5.90
N GLY A 104 -13.89 1.23 7.04
CA GLY A 104 -14.51 0.59 8.20
C GLY A 104 -15.52 1.51 8.90
N SER A 105 -16.16 1.00 9.95
CA SER A 105 -17.17 1.72 10.75
C SER A 105 -16.69 3.03 11.40
N ARG A 106 -15.39 3.28 11.40
CA ARG A 106 -14.74 4.49 11.93
C ARG A 106 -14.10 5.37 10.85
N GLY A 107 -14.31 5.07 9.57
CA GLY A 107 -13.72 5.79 8.43
C GLY A 107 -14.16 7.25 8.28
N GLY A 108 -15.27 7.62 8.95
CA GLY A 108 -15.80 8.98 8.93
C GLY A 108 -16.13 9.43 7.50
N GLY A 109 -15.74 10.67 7.15
CA GLY A 109 -16.00 11.23 5.83
C GLY A 109 -15.30 10.52 4.68
N THR A 110 -14.38 9.58 4.94
CA THR A 110 -13.73 8.81 3.87
C THR A 110 -14.70 7.86 3.18
N GLN A 111 -15.81 7.48 3.84
CA GLN A 111 -16.85 6.63 3.24
C GLN A 111 -17.53 7.30 2.04
N GLU A 112 -17.61 8.64 2.03
CA GLU A 112 -18.22 9.44 0.95
C GLU A 112 -17.43 9.32 -0.38
N TRP A 113 -16.11 9.11 -0.28
CA TRP A 113 -15.37 8.11 -1.06
C TRP A 113 -16.08 7.49 -2.27
N LEU A 114 -16.92 6.51 -1.93
CA LEU A 114 -17.51 5.56 -2.85
C LEU A 114 -18.55 6.21 -3.74
N GLU A 115 -19.43 7.03 -3.17
CA GLU A 115 -20.44 7.75 -3.92
C GLU A 115 -19.79 8.73 -4.90
N ILE A 116 -18.76 9.46 -4.46
CA ILE A 116 -18.01 10.38 -5.33
C ILE A 116 -17.30 9.62 -6.45
N ALA A 117 -16.73 8.44 -6.15
CA ALA A 117 -16.06 7.59 -7.14
C ALA A 117 -17.01 7.17 -8.26
N ASP A 118 -18.20 6.68 -7.89
CA ASP A 118 -19.25 6.28 -8.84
C ASP A 118 -19.76 7.48 -9.67
N GLU A 119 -20.07 8.59 -9.02
CA GLU A 119 -20.58 9.80 -9.70
C GLU A 119 -19.57 10.40 -10.68
N ALA A 120 -18.28 10.39 -10.31
CA ALA A 120 -17.21 11.00 -11.09
C ALA A 120 -16.53 10.03 -12.07
N GLY A 121 -16.85 8.73 -12.01
CA GLY A 121 -16.12 7.69 -12.74
C GLY A 121 -14.65 7.60 -12.32
N ALA A 122 -14.35 7.84 -11.04
CA ALA A 122 -12.99 7.88 -10.50
C ALA A 122 -12.63 6.58 -9.77
N PHE A 123 -11.50 5.99 -10.10
CA PHE A 123 -10.96 4.87 -9.34
C PHE A 123 -10.47 5.35 -7.99
N LEU A 124 -10.71 4.57 -6.93
CA LEU A 124 -10.03 4.79 -5.65
C LEU A 124 -8.86 3.82 -5.55
N LEU A 125 -7.69 4.32 -5.17
CA LEU A 125 -6.50 3.52 -4.95
C LEU A 125 -6.04 3.70 -3.50
N VAL A 126 -5.95 2.61 -2.77
CA VAL A 126 -5.75 2.58 -1.32
C VAL A 126 -4.56 1.67 -0.98
N PRO A 127 -3.32 2.17 -1.09
CA PRO A 127 -2.14 1.41 -0.71
C PRO A 127 -2.03 1.24 0.80
N ASN A 128 -1.38 0.17 1.23
CA ASN A 128 -0.99 -0.03 2.62
C ASN A 128 0.46 0.41 2.87
N GLY A 129 0.71 0.95 4.06
CA GLY A 129 2.06 1.23 4.55
C GLY A 129 2.85 -0.03 4.91
N THR A 130 3.94 0.15 5.67
CA THR A 130 4.72 -0.96 6.25
C THR A 130 4.88 -0.78 7.75
N ASN A 131 4.93 -1.89 8.47
CA ASN A 131 5.19 -1.90 9.90
C ASN A 131 6.69 -1.61 10.14
N ALA A 132 7.00 -0.55 10.88
CA ALA A 132 8.38 -0.08 11.06
C ALA A 132 9.28 -1.06 11.81
N GLU A 133 8.73 -1.94 12.65
CA GLU A 133 9.52 -2.89 13.44
C GLU A 133 9.79 -4.20 12.69
N THR A 134 8.79 -4.68 11.94
CA THR A 134 8.84 -5.99 11.28
C THR A 134 9.11 -5.91 9.78
N GLY A 135 8.90 -4.75 9.16
CA GLY A 135 8.88 -4.58 7.71
C GLY A 135 7.65 -5.20 7.03
N SER A 136 6.69 -5.74 7.79
CA SER A 136 5.49 -6.37 7.23
C SER A 136 4.64 -5.34 6.47
N PRO A 137 4.18 -5.64 5.25
CA PRO A 137 3.25 -4.80 4.48
C PRO A 137 1.78 -5.05 4.85
N THR A 138 1.51 -6.00 5.75
CA THR A 138 0.16 -6.38 6.19
C THR A 138 0.02 -6.31 7.71
N GLY A 139 -1.22 -6.30 8.18
CA GLY A 139 -1.58 -6.22 9.59
C GLY A 139 -1.76 -4.79 10.08
N SER A 140 -1.79 -4.62 11.39
CA SER A 140 -1.94 -3.31 12.04
C SER A 140 -0.58 -2.62 12.27
N ASP A 141 -0.61 -1.37 12.74
CA ASP A 141 0.60 -0.57 13.01
C ASP A 141 1.44 -0.19 11.79
N GLN A 142 0.78 0.04 10.65
CA GLN A 142 1.47 0.47 9.43
C GLN A 142 1.84 1.95 9.48
N GLY A 143 2.92 2.28 8.79
CA GLY A 143 3.43 3.63 8.62
C GLY A 143 3.97 3.87 7.22
N TRP A 144 4.17 5.15 6.95
CA TRP A 144 4.79 5.64 5.73
C TRP A 144 6.20 6.13 6.04
N ASN A 145 7.10 5.98 5.08
CA ASN A 145 8.41 6.61 5.05
C ASN A 145 8.22 8.09 4.66
N ASP A 146 7.68 8.86 5.60
CA ASP A 146 7.29 10.27 5.41
C ASP A 146 8.19 11.24 6.22
N CYS A 147 9.31 10.74 6.74
CA CYS A 147 10.28 11.49 7.55
C CYS A 147 9.74 12.08 8.86
N ARG A 148 8.54 11.69 9.33
CA ARG A 148 8.03 12.14 10.64
C ARG A 148 8.89 11.60 11.79
N PRO A 149 9.12 12.39 12.86
CA PRO A 149 9.92 11.92 13.99
C PRO A 149 9.27 10.73 14.71
N THR A 150 10.12 9.84 15.22
CA THR A 150 9.73 8.68 16.05
C THR A 150 8.82 9.11 17.20
N GLY A 151 7.71 8.40 17.40
CA GLY A 151 6.72 8.69 18.46
C GLY A 151 5.52 9.54 18.01
N SER A 152 5.43 9.89 16.72
CA SER A 152 4.30 10.64 16.16
C SER A 152 3.11 9.75 15.74
N GLY A 153 3.13 8.45 16.04
CA GLY A 153 2.12 7.46 15.67
C GLY A 153 2.78 6.22 15.08
N SER A 154 3.26 6.26 13.84
CA SER A 154 4.04 5.16 13.23
C SER A 154 5.54 5.35 13.53
N GLY A 155 6.27 4.26 13.73
CA GLY A 155 7.74 4.31 13.68
C GLY A 155 8.25 4.74 12.30
N LEU A 156 9.53 5.10 12.21
CA LEU A 156 10.19 5.37 10.93
C LEU A 156 10.40 4.04 10.18
N THR A 157 9.72 3.87 9.04
CA THR A 157 10.03 2.79 8.10
C THR A 157 11.06 3.28 7.07
N ASN A 158 11.87 2.36 6.55
CA ASN A 158 12.83 2.63 5.46
C ASN A 158 12.31 2.15 4.10
N ALA A 159 11.06 1.68 4.01
CA ALA A 159 10.46 1.26 2.75
C ALA A 159 10.39 2.41 1.74
N ASP A 160 10.59 2.11 0.45
CA ASP A 160 10.44 3.08 -0.63
C ASP A 160 8.95 3.29 -0.98
N ASP A 161 8.25 4.05 -0.15
CA ASP A 161 6.82 4.30 -0.34
C ASP A 161 6.50 5.23 -1.52
N VAL A 162 7.38 6.18 -1.82
CA VAL A 162 7.20 7.06 -2.98
C VAL A 162 7.34 6.28 -4.28
N GLY A 163 8.35 5.40 -4.36
CA GLY A 163 8.50 4.49 -5.48
C GLY A 163 7.32 3.53 -5.59
N PHE A 164 6.87 2.94 -4.47
CA PHE A 164 5.73 2.03 -4.47
C PHE A 164 4.44 2.70 -4.99
N ILE A 165 4.13 3.90 -4.51
CA ILE A 165 2.95 4.65 -4.99
C ILE A 165 3.08 4.96 -6.49
N SER A 166 4.29 5.29 -6.96
CA SER A 166 4.52 5.54 -8.38
C SER A 166 4.28 4.27 -9.20
N SER A 167 4.83 3.12 -8.78
CA SER A 167 4.62 1.82 -9.42
C SER A 167 3.16 1.39 -9.42
N LEU A 168 2.39 1.74 -8.39
CA LEU A 168 0.95 1.48 -8.37
C LEU A 168 0.15 2.34 -9.35
N LEU A 169 0.55 3.60 -9.55
CA LEU A 169 -0.10 4.45 -10.55
C LEU A 169 0.21 3.95 -11.97
N ASP A 170 1.45 3.52 -12.21
CA ASP A 170 1.83 2.88 -13.48
C ASP A 170 1.05 1.57 -13.67
N TRP A 171 0.87 0.77 -12.61
CA TRP A 171 0.02 -0.42 -12.64
C TRP A 171 -1.44 -0.08 -13.00
N MET A 172 -2.02 0.98 -12.44
CA MET A 172 -3.37 1.43 -12.79
C MET A 172 -3.48 1.84 -14.27
N GLU A 173 -2.49 2.57 -14.79
CA GLU A 173 -2.43 2.95 -16.20
C GLU A 173 -2.36 1.70 -17.09
N ASP A 174 -1.46 0.76 -16.80
CA ASP A 174 -1.31 -0.46 -17.60
C ASP A 174 -2.58 -1.34 -17.62
N HIS A 175 -3.35 -1.36 -16.53
CA HIS A 175 -4.55 -2.20 -16.41
C HIS A 175 -5.83 -1.50 -16.86
N PHE A 176 -5.87 -0.16 -16.86
CA PHE A 176 -7.10 0.58 -17.12
C PHE A 176 -6.99 1.67 -18.21
N ASP A 177 -5.83 2.03 -18.77
CA ASP A 177 -5.77 3.11 -19.80
C ASP A 177 -5.83 2.59 -21.26
N GLY A 178 -5.94 1.28 -21.48
CA GLY A 178 -5.82 0.64 -22.79
C GLY A 178 -7.10 0.27 -23.55
N GLN A 179 -8.30 0.67 -23.10
CA GLN A 179 -9.58 0.26 -23.70
C GLN A 179 -10.53 1.46 -23.94
#